data_AF-A0A9D4AP65-F1
#
_entry.id   AF-A0A9D4AP65-F1
#
_cell.length_a   1.000
_cell.length_b   1.000
_cell.length_c   1.000
_cell.angle_alpha   90.00
_cell.angle_beta   90.00
_cell.angle_gamma   90.00
#
_symmetry.space_group_name_H-M   'P 1'
#
loop_
_entity.id
_entity.type
_entity.pdbx_description
1 polymer ?
#
loop_
_entity_poly.entity_id
_entity_poly.type
_entity_poly.pdbx_seq_one_letter_code
_entity_poly.pdbx_strand_id
1 'polypeptide(L)'
;MRMLRELPGDETGRDNAKPSVFIFPPSADQLSGGSVTLACLVNGFYPSALNVIWKVDKTTTTTGVLTSTKQQDSSDSTYSLSSTLTLPKDQYNAHNDYSCEVTHETVTGALVKSFKRSDCTQ
;
A
#
# COMPACT_ATOMS: atom_id res chain seq x y z
N MET A 1 -29.56 41.89 -22.77
CA MET A 1 -28.37 41.77 -21.90
C MET A 1 -28.33 40.35 -21.35
N ARG A 2 -27.35 39.53 -21.75
CA ARG A 2 -27.07 38.24 -21.10
C ARG A 2 -26.19 38.51 -19.87
N MET A 3 -26.48 37.90 -18.74
CA MET A 3 -25.51 37.64 -17.66
C MET A 3 -25.77 36.22 -17.16
N LEU A 4 -24.68 35.47 -17.04
CA LEU A 4 -24.59 34.02 -17.06
C LEU A 4 -25.07 33.38 -15.74
N ARG A 5 -25.67 32.18 -15.86
CA ARG A 5 -25.77 31.23 -14.75
C ARG A 5 -24.36 30.70 -14.47
N GLU A 6 -23.85 30.96 -13.28
CA GLU A 6 -22.68 30.25 -12.75
C GLU A 6 -23.14 28.82 -12.38
N LEU A 7 -22.60 27.81 -13.06
CA LEU A 7 -22.78 26.39 -12.70
C LEU A 7 -21.65 26.01 -11.73
N PRO A 8 -21.94 25.31 -10.62
CA PRO A 8 -20.89 24.86 -9.71
C PRO A 8 -20.15 23.65 -10.31
N GLY A 9 -18.86 23.83 -10.55
CA GLY A 9 -17.84 22.78 -10.55
C GLY A 9 -17.90 21.77 -11.70
N ASP A 10 -17.40 22.17 -12.88
CA ASP A 10 -16.81 21.22 -13.82
C ASP A 10 -15.39 20.84 -13.32
N GLU A 11 -15.31 19.95 -12.33
CA GLU A 11 -14.08 19.24 -11.97
C GLU A 11 -14.24 17.82 -12.52
N THR A 12 -13.92 17.64 -13.81
CA THR A 12 -13.73 16.39 -14.56
C THR A 12 -14.24 15.09 -13.92
N GLY A 13 -15.41 14.61 -14.39
CA GLY A 13 -16.06 13.36 -13.95
C GLY A 13 -15.31 12.10 -14.37
N ARG A 14 -14.33 11.70 -13.57
CA ARG A 14 -13.73 10.36 -13.63
C ARG A 14 -14.19 9.53 -12.44
N ASP A 15 -14.58 8.28 -12.69
CA ASP A 15 -14.96 7.36 -11.63
C ASP A 15 -13.77 7.03 -10.74
N ASN A 16 -13.98 7.15 -9.42
CA ASN A 16 -12.98 6.77 -8.44
C ASN A 16 -12.79 5.25 -8.41
N ALA A 17 -11.53 4.82 -8.39
CA ALA A 17 -11.16 3.41 -8.44
C ALA A 17 -10.59 2.94 -7.09
N LYS A 18 -11.13 1.84 -6.58
CA LYS A 18 -10.72 1.27 -5.29
C LYS A 18 -9.41 0.48 -5.45
N PRO A 19 -8.39 0.72 -4.60
CA PRO A 19 -7.14 -0.02 -4.65
C PRO A 19 -7.33 -1.52 -4.40
N SER A 20 -6.56 -2.31 -5.14
CA SER A 20 -6.24 -3.70 -4.79
C SER A 20 -4.90 -3.73 -4.07
N VAL A 21 -4.85 -4.38 -2.91
CA VAL A 21 -3.65 -4.44 -2.07
C VAL A 21 -3.20 -5.90 -1.95
N PHE A 22 -1.92 -6.13 -2.15
CA PHE A 22 -1.28 -7.42 -1.99
C PHE A 22 -0.07 -7.24 -1.08
N ILE A 23 0.12 -8.16 -0.13
CA ILE A 23 1.29 -8.21 0.74
C ILE A 23 2.04 -9.51 0.45
N PHE A 24 3.36 -9.41 0.38
CA PHE A 24 4.25 -10.52 0.08
C PHE A 24 5.22 -10.71 1.24
N PRO A 25 5.26 -11.91 1.84
CA PRO A 25 6.28 -12.25 2.82
C PRO A 25 7.68 -12.30 2.17
N PRO A 26 8.74 -12.30 2.98
CA PRO A 26 10.09 -12.53 2.47
C PRO A 26 10.19 -13.87 1.74
N SER A 27 11.05 -13.96 0.72
CA SER A 27 11.34 -15.24 0.09
C SER A 27 12.13 -16.15 1.04
N ALA A 28 12.03 -17.47 0.85
CA ALA A 28 12.77 -18.44 1.67
C ALA A 28 14.29 -18.18 1.65
N ASP A 29 14.85 -17.79 0.50
CA ASP A 29 16.27 -17.47 0.37
C ASP A 29 16.69 -16.28 1.26
N GLN A 30 15.84 -15.24 1.38
CA GLN A 30 16.11 -14.11 2.28
C GLN A 30 16.14 -14.52 3.75
N LEU A 31 15.40 -15.56 4.14
CA LEU A 31 15.39 -16.03 5.52
C LEU A 31 16.75 -16.60 5.97
N SER A 32 17.64 -16.94 5.03
CA SER A 32 19.01 -17.37 5.34
C SER A 32 19.99 -16.22 5.59
N GLY A 33 19.65 -14.99 5.17
CA GLY A 33 20.49 -13.80 5.25
C GLY A 33 20.44 -13.05 6.59
N GLY A 34 20.99 -11.83 6.61
CA GLY A 34 21.02 -10.95 7.79
C GLY A 34 19.84 -9.97 7.90
N SER A 35 19.12 -9.75 6.81
CA SER A 35 17.93 -8.91 6.75
C SER A 35 16.89 -9.53 5.82
N VAL A 36 15.64 -9.15 6.01
CA VAL A 36 14.51 -9.58 5.19
C VAL A 36 13.76 -8.36 4.66
N THR A 37 13.11 -8.50 3.51
CA THR A 37 12.30 -7.45 2.92
C THR A 37 10.90 -7.97 2.64
N LEU A 38 9.91 -7.29 3.21
CA LEU A 38 8.50 -7.50 2.94
C LEU A 38 8.08 -6.52 1.84
N ALA A 39 7.12 -6.90 1.00
CA ALA A 39 6.61 -6.02 -0.06
C ALA A 39 5.09 -5.88 0.03
N CYS A 40 4.59 -4.68 -0.26
CA CYS A 40 3.18 -4.35 -0.39
C CYS A 40 2.96 -3.69 -1.75
N LEU A 41 2.13 -4.29 -2.60
CA LEU A 41 1.75 -3.76 -3.90
C LEU A 41 0.34 -3.18 -3.80
N VAL A 42 0.17 -1.94 -4.25
CA VAL A 42 -1.11 -1.23 -4.33
C VAL A 42 -1.36 -0.90 -5.78
N ASN A 43 -2.46 -1.40 -6.34
CA ASN A 43 -2.76 -1.29 -7.77
C ASN A 43 -4.19 -0.80 -8.04
N GLY A 44 -4.41 -0.16 -9.18
CA GLY A 44 -5.75 0.14 -9.69
C GLY A 44 -6.49 1.23 -8.93
N PHE A 45 -5.81 2.21 -8.34
CA PHE A 45 -6.46 3.25 -7.54
C PHE A 45 -6.55 4.61 -8.25
N TYR A 46 -7.62 5.34 -7.95
CA TYR A 46 -7.82 6.72 -8.39
C TYR A 46 -8.82 7.39 -7.43
N PRO A 47 -8.57 8.63 -6.96
CA PRO A 47 -7.47 9.55 -7.29
C PRO A 47 -6.09 9.12 -6.78
N SER A 48 -5.04 9.89 -7.09
CA SER A 48 -3.66 9.53 -6.71
C SER A 48 -3.37 9.66 -5.22
N ALA A 49 -4.25 10.30 -4.44
CA ALA A 49 -4.07 10.51 -3.01
C ALA A 49 -4.35 9.21 -2.23
N LEU A 50 -3.30 8.64 -1.64
CA LEU A 50 -3.39 7.47 -0.75
C LEU A 50 -2.28 7.52 0.29
N ASN A 51 -2.45 6.75 1.37
CA ASN A 51 -1.44 6.56 2.39
C ASN A 51 -1.18 5.07 2.64
N VAL A 52 0.09 4.70 2.81
CA VAL A 52 0.52 3.33 3.14
C VAL A 52 1.22 3.34 4.49
N ILE A 53 0.75 2.48 5.40
CA ILE A 53 1.34 2.31 6.73
C ILE A 53 1.73 0.85 6.91
N TRP A 54 2.93 0.62 7.42
CA TRP A 54 3.35 -0.69 7.90
C TRP A 54 3.12 -0.81 9.39
N LYS A 55 2.64 -1.99 9.83
CA LYS A 55 2.61 -2.36 11.24
C LYS A 55 3.29 -3.71 11.47
N VAL A 56 4.00 -3.79 12.58
CA VAL A 56 4.59 -4.99 13.14
C VAL A 56 3.93 -5.23 14.50
N ASP A 57 3.27 -6.38 14.67
CA ASP A 57 2.43 -6.69 15.84
C ASP A 57 1.50 -5.53 16.22
N LYS A 58 0.80 -4.96 15.22
CA LYS A 58 -0.14 -3.83 15.33
C LYS A 58 0.50 -2.48 15.69
N THR A 59 1.82 -2.39 15.81
CA THR A 59 2.54 -1.14 16.07
C THR A 59 3.05 -0.56 14.77
N THR A 60 2.70 0.71 14.50
CA THR A 60 3.15 1.44 13.31
C THR A 60 4.67 1.53 13.26
N THR A 61 5.24 1.18 12.12
CA THR A 61 6.68 1.26 11.86
C THR A 61 6.95 2.10 10.62
N THR A 62 7.90 3.03 10.73
CA THR A 62 8.39 3.85 9.61
C THR A 62 9.86 3.55 9.29
N THR A 63 10.59 2.96 10.23
CA THR A 63 11.99 2.56 10.03
C THR A 63 12.07 1.43 9.00
N GLY A 64 12.97 1.58 8.02
CA GLY A 64 13.15 0.58 6.96
C GLY A 64 12.02 0.54 5.93
N VAL A 65 11.06 1.47 5.99
CA VAL A 65 10.00 1.60 5.00
C VAL A 65 10.48 2.44 3.81
N LEU A 66 10.31 1.90 2.61
CA LEU A 66 10.52 2.63 1.35
C LEU A 66 9.30 2.50 0.48
N THR A 67 8.73 3.63 0.05
CA THR A 67 7.56 3.66 -0.83
C THR A 67 7.95 4.27 -2.18
N SER A 68 7.60 3.58 -3.26
CA SER A 68 7.88 4.00 -4.62
C SER A 68 7.10 5.26 -4.99
N THR A 69 7.53 5.93 -6.06
CA THR A 69 6.68 6.90 -6.75
C THR A 69 5.46 6.18 -7.33
N LYS A 70 4.36 6.94 -7.48
CA LYS A 70 3.14 6.45 -8.11
C LYS A 70 3.33 6.41 -9.62
N GLN A 71 3.00 5.29 -10.24
CA GLN A 71 3.00 5.15 -11.69
C GLN A 71 1.56 5.09 -12.18
N GLN A 72 1.26 5.82 -13.24
CA GLN A 72 -0.04 5.80 -13.87
C GLN A 72 -0.02 4.83 -15.05
N ASP A 73 -0.95 3.90 -15.08
CA ASP A 73 -1.19 3.04 -16.24
C ASP A 73 -1.95 3.86 -17.30
N SER A 74 -1.44 3.91 -18.53
CA SER A 74 -2.07 4.70 -19.60
C SER A 74 -3.34 4.07 -20.16
N SER A 75 -3.57 2.78 -19.93
CA SER A 75 -4.70 2.02 -20.47
C SER A 75 -5.99 2.22 -19.67
N ASP A 76 -5.90 2.21 -18.33
CA ASP A 76 -7.03 2.43 -17.43
C ASP A 76 -6.94 3.76 -16.65
N SER A 77 -5.85 4.51 -16.89
CA SER A 77 -5.51 5.78 -16.24
C SER A 77 -5.32 5.67 -14.72
N THR A 78 -5.35 4.49 -14.12
CA THR A 78 -5.25 4.30 -12.66
C THR A 78 -3.80 4.35 -12.21
N TYR A 79 -3.61 4.50 -10.90
CA TYR A 79 -2.29 4.53 -10.30
C TYR A 79 -1.93 3.20 -9.64
N SER A 80 -0.64 2.96 -9.58
CA SER A 80 -0.01 1.88 -8.83
C SER A 80 1.19 2.40 -8.04
N LEU A 81 1.51 1.74 -6.93
CA LEU A 81 2.76 1.93 -6.20
C LEU A 81 3.16 0.65 -5.48
N SER A 82 4.41 0.57 -5.05
CA SER A 82 4.90 -0.44 -4.13
C SER A 82 5.48 0.19 -2.87
N SER A 83 5.35 -0.48 -1.75
CA SER A 83 6.02 -0.14 -0.51
C SER A 83 6.74 -1.37 0.02
N THR A 84 7.95 -1.22 0.53
CA THR A 84 8.73 -2.28 1.13
C THR A 84 9.06 -1.94 2.57
N LEU A 85 9.20 -2.98 3.39
CA LEU A 85 9.67 -2.89 4.77
C LEU A 85 10.87 -3.82 4.91
N THR A 86 12.04 -3.26 5.18
CA THR A 86 13.26 -4.03 5.41
C THR A 86 13.60 -4.04 6.89
N LEU A 87 13.78 -5.24 7.46
CA LEU A 87 14.08 -5.44 8.87
C LEU A 87 15.33 -6.32 9.03
N PRO A 88 16.15 -6.10 10.08
CA PRO A 88 17.11 -7.10 10.53
C PRO A 88 16.40 -8.41 10.87
N LYS A 89 17.04 -9.55 10.57
CA LYS A 89 16.45 -10.87 10.78
C LYS A 89 15.98 -11.11 12.23
N ASP A 90 16.72 -10.62 13.22
CA ASP A 90 16.34 -10.78 14.62
C ASP A 90 15.05 -10.04 14.96
N GLN A 91 14.85 -8.85 14.41
CA GLN A 91 13.59 -8.11 14.57
C GLN A 91 12.44 -8.81 13.83
N TYR A 92 12.70 -9.35 12.63
CA TYR A 92 11.70 -10.15 11.93
C TYR A 92 11.30 -11.41 12.72
N ASN A 93 12.26 -12.10 13.32
CA ASN A 93 11.95 -13.32 14.08
C ASN A 93 11.28 -13.06 15.43
N ALA A 94 11.49 -11.87 16.01
CA ALA A 94 10.89 -11.45 17.27
C ALA A 94 9.37 -11.22 17.19
N HIS A 95 8.85 -11.01 15.99
CA HIS A 95 7.43 -10.72 15.76
C HIS A 95 6.79 -11.81 14.90
N ASN A 96 5.45 -11.83 14.87
CA ASN A 96 4.72 -12.81 14.06
C ASN A 96 3.74 -12.15 13.10
N ASP A 97 3.21 -10.96 13.39
CA ASP A 97 2.17 -10.33 12.59
C ASP A 97 2.72 -9.11 11.82
N TYR A 98 2.58 -9.14 10.50
CA TYR A 98 2.99 -8.06 9.61
C TYR A 98 1.81 -7.61 8.78
N SER A 99 1.57 -6.30 8.74
CA SER A 99 0.48 -5.74 7.96
C SER A 99 0.86 -4.48 7.20
N CYS A 100 0.32 -4.36 5.99
CA CYS A 100 0.28 -3.17 5.18
C CYS A 100 -1.15 -2.62 5.20
N GLU A 101 -1.31 -1.39 5.69
CA GLU A 101 -2.59 -0.67 5.77
C GLU A 101 -2.61 0.45 4.73
N VAL A 102 -3.63 0.43 3.88
CA VAL A 102 -3.81 1.40 2.81
C VAL A 102 -5.07 2.21 3.06
N THR A 103 -4.93 3.53 3.14
CA THR A 103 -6.05 4.48 3.22
C THR A 103 -6.23 5.16 1.87
N HIS A 104 -7.45 5.18 1.37
CA HIS A 104 -7.86 5.80 0.11
C HIS A 104 -9.31 6.28 0.24
N GLU A 105 -9.70 7.36 -0.44
CA GLU A 105 -11.03 7.98 -0.26
C GLU A 105 -12.20 7.06 -0.63
N THR A 106 -11.97 6.09 -1.53
CA THR A 106 -12.98 5.08 -1.91
C THR A 106 -13.11 3.94 -0.90
N VAL A 107 -12.36 3.99 0.20
CA VAL A 107 -12.33 2.94 1.23
C VAL A 107 -12.77 3.57 2.55
N THR A 108 -13.85 3.06 3.12
CA THR A 108 -14.22 3.40 4.49
C THR A 108 -13.23 2.73 5.45
N GLY A 109 -12.37 3.52 6.09
CA GLY A 109 -11.31 3.04 6.98
C GLY A 109 -10.01 2.74 6.22
N ALA A 110 -9.45 1.55 6.40
CA ALA A 110 -8.20 1.13 5.76
C ALA A 110 -8.32 -0.30 5.18
N LEU A 111 -7.74 -0.52 3.99
CA LEU A 111 -7.51 -1.86 3.47
C LEU A 111 -6.29 -2.44 4.17
N VAL A 112 -6.51 -3.45 5.00
CA VAL A 112 -5.46 -4.14 5.73
C VAL A 112 -5.16 -5.46 5.03
N LYS A 113 -3.90 -5.65 4.65
CA LYS A 113 -3.37 -6.96 4.24
C LYS A 113 -2.28 -7.37 5.19
N SER A 114 -2.39 -8.59 5.69
CA SER A 114 -1.46 -9.13 6.68
C SER A 114 -1.10 -10.56 6.37
N PHE A 115 0.05 -10.98 6.88
CA PHE A 115 0.43 -12.38 6.96
C PHE A 115 1.07 -12.64 8.32
N LYS A 116 1.09 -13.90 8.73
CA LYS A 116 1.87 -14.32 9.89
C LYS A 116 3.15 -14.99 9.44
N ARG A 117 4.27 -14.69 10.10
CA ARG A 117 5.55 -15.35 9.84
C ARG A 117 5.44 -16.87 10.00
N SER A 118 4.68 -17.32 11.00
CA SER A 118 4.37 -18.74 11.22
C SER A 118 3.71 -19.44 10.03
N ASP A 119 2.99 -18.70 9.20
CA ASP A 119 2.24 -19.27 8.07
C ASP A 119 3.09 -19.33 6.79
N CYS A 120 4.30 -18.75 6.84
CA CYS A 120 5.26 -18.74 5.74
C CYS A 120 6.30 -19.86 5.85
N THR A 121 6.11 -20.83 6.76
CA THR A 121 6.94 -22.03 6.82
C THR A 121 6.60 -22.94 5.63
N GLN A 122 7.42 -22.85 4.58
CA GLN A 122 7.61 -23.95 3.64
C GLN A 122 8.71 -24.88 4.15
#